data_AF-A0A6A9QKS9-F1
#
_entry.id   AF-A0A6A9QKS9-F1
#
_cell.length_a   1.000
_cell.length_b   1.000
_cell.length_c   1.000
_cell.angle_alpha   90.00
_cell.angle_beta   90.00
_cell.angle_gamma   90.00
#
_symmetry.space_group_name_H-M   'P 1'
#
loop_
_entity.id
_entity.type
_entity.pdbx_description
1 polymer ?
#
loop_
_entity_poly.entity_id
_entity_poly.type
_entity_poly.pdbx_seq_one_letter_code
_entity_poly.pdbx_strand_id
1 'polypeptide(L)'
;MEQVLHLADKILTDMMSWYGKTFKGALIDLEGSTLIIVLKEVSGISFTSRGEISWFFMRRALKEVELNEGCHLEMIIFSDKEVKYGIPYLSYASKVGKVVYDPEGLFSSSAKIIDEGNMKILDIAEIKKGEVVEIEQQ
;
A
#
# COMPACT_ATOMS: atom_id res chain seq x y z
N MET A 1 -2.80 -17.34 -3.12
CA MET A 1 -1.61 -16.45 -3.07
C MET A 1 -0.92 -16.35 -4.42
N GLU A 2 -0.59 -17.46 -5.10
CA GLU A 2 0.09 -17.42 -6.41
C GLU A 2 -0.69 -16.64 -7.49
N GLN A 3 -2.01 -16.85 -7.61
CA GLN A 3 -2.85 -16.09 -8.55
C GLN A 3 -2.89 -14.58 -8.25
N VAL A 4 -2.90 -14.20 -6.96
CA VAL A 4 -2.85 -12.80 -6.52
C VAL A 4 -1.54 -12.14 -6.95
N LEU A 5 -0.41 -12.85 -6.76
CA LEU A 5 0.90 -12.37 -7.18
C LEU A 5 1.01 -12.26 -8.69
N HIS A 6 0.46 -13.22 -9.44
CA HIS A 6 0.44 -13.17 -10.90
C HIS A 6 -0.40 -12.00 -11.43
N LEU A 7 -1.59 -11.79 -10.85
CA LEU A 7 -2.43 -10.65 -11.19
C LEU A 7 -1.75 -9.31 -10.86
N ALA A 8 -1.15 -9.21 -9.68
CA ALA A 8 -0.40 -8.03 -9.27
C ALA A 8 0.77 -7.75 -10.22
N ASP A 9 1.54 -8.77 -10.62
CA ASP A 9 2.66 -8.64 -11.56
C ASP A 9 2.21 -8.08 -12.93
N LYS A 10 1.08 -8.57 -13.44
CA LYS A 10 0.47 -8.07 -14.69
C LYS A 10 0.08 -6.61 -14.59
N ILE A 11 -0.59 -6.23 -13.50
CA ILE A 11 -0.99 -4.84 -13.24
C ILE A 11 0.25 -3.95 -13.12
N LEU A 12 1.25 -4.37 -12.35
CA LEU A 12 2.46 -3.61 -12.11
C LEU A 12 3.25 -3.38 -13.40
N THR A 13 3.40 -4.41 -14.22
CA THR A 13 4.10 -4.30 -15.51
C THR A 13 3.41 -3.28 -16.43
N ASP A 14 2.08 -3.34 -16.55
CA ASP A 14 1.31 -2.40 -17.37
C ASP A 14 1.38 -0.97 -16.81
N MET A 15 1.20 -0.80 -15.49
CA MET A 15 1.30 0.52 -14.84
C MET A 15 2.71 1.11 -14.93
N MET A 16 3.76 0.32 -14.73
CA MET A 16 5.14 0.78 -14.86
C MET A 16 5.45 1.21 -16.30
N SER A 17 4.96 0.45 -17.29
CA SER A 17 5.08 0.84 -18.69
C SER A 17 4.29 2.12 -19.01
N TRP A 18 3.11 2.29 -18.43
CA TRP A 18 2.22 3.41 -18.71
C TRP A 18 2.69 4.72 -18.07
N TYR A 19 3.09 4.65 -16.79
CA TYR A 19 3.44 5.80 -15.98
C TYR A 19 4.94 6.11 -16.01
N GLY A 20 5.79 5.12 -16.27
CA GLY A 20 7.24 5.30 -16.33
C GLY A 20 7.76 5.98 -15.06
N LYS A 21 8.35 7.18 -15.22
CA LYS A 21 8.96 7.93 -14.10
C LYS A 21 7.97 8.44 -13.06
N THR A 22 6.68 8.48 -13.35
CA THR A 22 5.66 8.82 -12.34
C THR A 22 5.27 7.64 -11.48
N PHE A 23 5.63 6.41 -11.86
CA PHE A 23 5.53 5.24 -10.99
C PHE A 23 6.69 5.22 -9.99
N LYS A 24 6.39 5.29 -8.70
CA LYS A 24 7.38 5.56 -7.65
C LYS A 24 7.62 4.41 -6.70
N GLY A 25 6.61 3.58 -6.47
CA GLY A 25 6.72 2.46 -5.56
C GLY A 25 5.55 1.51 -5.70
N ALA A 26 5.77 0.27 -5.32
CA ALA A 26 4.71 -0.68 -5.08
C ALA A 26 5.08 -1.68 -3.98
N LEU A 27 4.07 -2.05 -3.20
CA LEU A 27 4.13 -3.16 -2.25
C LEU A 27 2.84 -3.97 -2.30
N ILE A 28 2.92 -5.22 -1.85
CA ILE A 28 1.76 -6.10 -1.68
C ILE A 28 1.62 -6.39 -0.20
N ASP A 29 0.54 -5.92 0.41
CA ASP A 29 0.11 -6.37 1.73
C ASP A 29 -0.46 -7.78 1.59
N LEU A 30 0.27 -8.77 2.12
CA LEU A 30 -0.08 -10.18 2.00
C LEU A 30 -1.20 -10.60 2.95
N GLU A 31 -1.39 -9.88 4.07
CA GLU A 31 -2.48 -10.17 5.01
C GLU A 31 -3.80 -9.61 4.48
N GLY A 32 -3.78 -8.38 3.94
CA GLY A 32 -4.96 -7.73 3.36
C GLY A 32 -5.27 -8.16 1.92
N SER A 33 -4.35 -8.84 1.23
CA SER A 33 -4.39 -9.03 -0.22
C SER A 33 -4.57 -7.69 -0.96
N THR A 34 -3.79 -6.69 -0.57
CA THR A 34 -3.88 -5.33 -1.10
C THR A 34 -2.61 -4.97 -1.87
N LEU A 35 -2.75 -4.59 -3.14
CA LEU A 35 -1.70 -3.98 -3.93
C LEU A 35 -1.67 -2.48 -3.69
N ILE A 36 -0.59 -2.00 -3.10
CA ILE A 36 -0.39 -0.59 -2.80
C ILE A 36 0.56 -0.01 -3.85
N ILE A 37 0.11 1.02 -4.55
CA ILE A 37 0.86 1.71 -5.59
C ILE A 37 1.15 3.14 -5.15
N VAL A 38 2.36 3.62 -5.42
CA VAL A 38 2.74 5.01 -5.19
C VAL A 38 3.01 5.67 -6.53
N LEU A 39 2.24 6.72 -6.83
CA LEU A 39 2.41 7.54 -8.02
C LEU A 39 2.83 8.96 -7.63
N LYS A 40 3.66 9.58 -8.47
CA LYS A 40 4.02 10.99 -8.35
C LYS A 40 2.80 11.87 -8.63
N GLU A 41 2.61 12.93 -7.84
CA GLU A 41 1.67 14.02 -8.11
C GLU A 41 0.15 13.68 -8.12
N VAL A 42 -0.25 12.48 -7.70
CA VAL A 42 -1.68 12.13 -7.53
C VAL A 42 -2.32 12.76 -6.28
N SER A 43 -1.58 13.58 -5.52
CA SER A 43 -2.13 14.38 -4.42
C SER A 43 -3.16 15.40 -4.89
N GLY A 44 -3.13 15.77 -6.18
CA GLY A 44 -4.06 16.75 -6.77
C GLY A 44 -5.39 16.16 -7.23
N ILE A 45 -5.60 14.84 -7.13
CA ILE A 45 -6.84 14.18 -7.55
C ILE A 45 -7.56 13.52 -6.38
N SER A 46 -8.88 13.40 -6.51
CA SER A 46 -9.74 12.78 -5.51
C SER A 46 -9.45 11.29 -5.31
N PHE A 47 -9.81 10.75 -4.14
CA PHE A 47 -9.74 9.31 -3.89
C PHE A 47 -10.56 8.49 -4.91
N THR A 48 -11.73 9.00 -5.32
CA THR A 48 -12.56 8.37 -6.35
C THR A 48 -11.83 8.24 -7.68
N SER A 49 -11.16 9.31 -8.14
CA SER A 49 -10.38 9.29 -9.38
C SER A 49 -9.20 8.31 -9.31
N ARG A 50 -8.60 8.13 -8.12
CA ARG A 50 -7.60 7.10 -7.89
C ARG A 50 -8.20 5.70 -8.01
N GLY A 51 -9.42 5.50 -7.51
CA GLY A 51 -10.19 4.26 -7.70
C GLY A 51 -10.46 3.96 -9.18
N GLU A 52 -10.72 4.97 -10.01
CA GLU A 52 -10.89 4.80 -11.46
C GLU A 52 -9.60 4.35 -12.14
N ILE A 53 -8.45 4.91 -11.74
CA ILE A 53 -7.13 4.44 -12.20
C ILE A 53 -6.97 2.97 -11.80
N SER A 54 -7.26 2.64 -10.54
CA SER A 54 -7.14 1.26 -10.06
C SER A 54 -7.98 0.30 -10.91
N TRP A 55 -9.24 0.67 -11.14
CA TRP A 55 -10.17 -0.14 -11.93
C TRP A 55 -9.75 -0.29 -13.39
N PHE A 56 -9.21 0.77 -14.00
CA PHE A 56 -8.73 0.74 -15.38
C PHE A 56 -7.67 -0.35 -15.60
N PHE A 57 -6.64 -0.39 -14.75
CA PHE A 57 -5.57 -1.39 -14.87
C PHE A 57 -6.01 -2.78 -14.44
N MET A 58 -6.83 -2.89 -13.39
CA MET A 58 -7.42 -4.17 -12.97
C MET A 58 -8.19 -4.83 -14.11
N ARG A 59 -9.09 -4.10 -14.79
CA ARG A 59 -9.85 -4.63 -15.93
C ARG A 59 -8.99 -5.08 -17.10
N ARG A 60 -7.85 -4.43 -17.32
CA ARG A 60 -6.92 -4.81 -18.38
C ARG A 60 -6.24 -6.14 -18.04
N ALA A 61 -5.73 -6.28 -16.81
CA ALA A 61 -5.10 -7.50 -16.35
C ALA A 61 -6.08 -8.70 -16.32
N LEU A 62 -7.33 -8.47 -15.89
CA LEU A 62 -8.38 -9.51 -15.85
C LEU A 62 -8.78 -10.07 -17.24
N LYS A 63 -8.40 -9.41 -18.35
CA LYS A 63 -8.60 -9.98 -19.69
C LYS A 63 -7.56 -11.04 -20.05
N GLU A 64 -6.43 -11.05 -19.35
CA GLU A 64 -5.30 -11.95 -19.62
C GLU A 64 -5.11 -13.01 -18.53
N VAL A 65 -5.77 -12.85 -17.38
CA VAL A 65 -5.59 -13.71 -16.21
C VAL A 65 -6.91 -14.38 -15.86
N GLU A 66 -6.94 -15.71 -15.93
CA GLU A 66 -8.04 -16.51 -15.39
C GLU A 66 -7.88 -16.62 -13.87
N LEU A 67 -8.93 -16.23 -13.13
CA LEU A 67 -8.96 -16.27 -11.67
C LEU A 67 -9.92 -17.34 -11.19
N ASN A 68 -9.53 -18.06 -10.14
CA ASN A 68 -10.42 -18.98 -9.45
C ASN A 68 -11.42 -18.20 -8.58
N GLU A 69 -12.55 -18.83 -8.28
CA GLU A 69 -13.46 -18.32 -7.26
C GLU A 69 -12.72 -18.10 -5.94
N GLY A 70 -12.89 -16.91 -5.35
CA GLY A 70 -12.25 -16.51 -4.08
C GLY A 70 -10.91 -15.80 -4.22
N CYS A 71 -10.39 -15.59 -5.44
CA CYS A 71 -9.24 -14.68 -5.61
C CYS A 71 -9.68 -13.23 -5.38
N HIS A 72 -9.14 -12.60 -4.32
CA HIS A 72 -9.40 -11.20 -3.98
C HIS A 72 -8.09 -10.41 -4.02
N LEU A 73 -8.11 -9.27 -4.72
CA LEU A 73 -7.01 -8.32 -4.73
C LEU A 73 -7.58 -6.91 -4.68
N GLU A 74 -7.29 -6.19 -3.61
CA GLU A 74 -7.62 -4.77 -3.48
C GLU A 74 -6.49 -3.92 -4.03
N MET A 75 -6.79 -2.70 -4.46
CA MET A 75 -5.76 -1.83 -5.01
C MET A 75 -5.92 -0.38 -4.57
N ILE A 76 -4.89 0.14 -3.91
CA ILE A 76 -4.88 1.48 -3.32
C ILE A 76 -3.74 2.28 -3.91
N ILE A 77 -4.02 3.53 -4.31
CA ILE A 77 -3.03 4.45 -4.86
C ILE A 77 -2.78 5.58 -3.88
N PHE A 78 -1.51 5.72 -3.48
CA PHE A 78 -1.00 6.85 -2.73
C PHE A 78 -0.16 7.76 -3.62
N SER A 79 -0.08 9.02 -3.23
CA SER A 79 0.91 9.95 -3.71
C SER A 79 2.22 9.78 -2.97
N ASP A 80 3.32 10.06 -3.66
CA ASP A 80 4.66 10.15 -3.07
C ASP A 80 4.73 11.13 -1.87
N LYS A 81 3.90 12.17 -1.86
CA LYS A 81 3.76 13.10 -0.73
C LYS A 81 3.11 12.44 0.48
N GLU A 82 2.03 11.70 0.29
CA GLU A 82 1.32 10.97 1.35
C GLU A 82 2.25 9.96 2.04
N VAL A 83 3.10 9.26 1.27
CA VAL A 83 4.08 8.33 1.86
C VAL A 83 5.08 9.05 2.77
N LYS A 84 5.54 10.25 2.37
CA LYS A 84 6.49 11.05 3.16
C LYS A 84 5.92 11.54 4.49
N TYR A 85 4.61 11.63 4.63
CA TYR A 85 3.97 11.99 5.89
C TYR A 85 3.85 10.82 6.87
N GLY A 86 4.33 9.62 6.51
CA GLY A 86 4.41 8.49 7.43
C GLY A 86 3.04 7.92 7.79
N ILE A 87 2.16 7.73 6.80
CA ILE A 87 0.83 7.13 7.01
C ILE A 87 1.00 5.78 7.74
N PRO A 88 0.34 5.57 8.91
CA PRO A 88 0.51 4.36 9.71
C PRO A 88 0.29 3.07 8.93
N TYR A 89 -0.75 3.01 8.09
CA TYR A 89 -1.02 1.84 7.25
C TYR A 89 0.13 1.50 6.30
N LEU A 90 0.79 2.49 5.70
CA LEU A 90 1.95 2.26 4.83
C LEU A 90 3.15 1.75 5.61
N SER A 91 3.38 2.30 6.82
CA SER A 91 4.42 1.80 7.72
C SER A 91 4.15 0.35 8.12
N TYR A 92 2.90 0.00 8.45
CA TYR A 92 2.51 -1.38 8.73
C TYR A 92 2.75 -2.30 7.53
N ALA A 93 2.16 -1.96 6.39
CA ALA A 93 2.22 -2.79 5.19
C ALA A 93 3.66 -2.94 4.67
N SER A 94 4.54 -1.95 4.87
CA SER A 94 5.97 -2.08 4.54
C SER A 94 6.71 -3.14 5.36
N LYS A 95 6.21 -3.49 6.56
CA LYS A 95 6.82 -4.49 7.45
C LYS A 95 6.29 -5.90 7.22
N VAL A 96 4.99 -6.03 7.00
CA VAL A 96 4.34 -7.34 6.85
C VAL A 96 4.17 -7.77 5.40
N GLY A 97 4.18 -6.81 4.48
CA GLY A 97 4.00 -7.02 3.07
C GLY A 97 5.31 -7.31 2.33
N LYS A 98 5.17 -7.50 1.02
CA LYS A 98 6.29 -7.65 0.08
C LYS A 98 6.45 -6.38 -0.73
N VAL A 99 7.56 -5.67 -0.52
CA VAL A 99 7.97 -4.57 -1.41
C VAL A 99 8.39 -5.16 -2.74
N VAL A 100 7.73 -4.74 -3.82
CA VAL A 100 7.96 -5.26 -5.18
C VAL A 100 8.73 -4.27 -6.05
N TYR A 101 8.61 -2.98 -5.78
CA TYR A 101 9.34 -1.92 -6.46
C TYR A 101 9.52 -0.72 -5.53
N ASP A 102 10.76 -0.32 -5.26
CA ASP A 102 11.05 0.85 -4.42
C ASP A 102 12.44 1.44 -4.71
N PRO A 103 12.63 2.10 -5.86
CA PRO A 103 13.92 2.65 -6.26
C PRO A 103 14.38 3.83 -5.38
N GLU A 104 13.45 4.47 -4.66
CA GLU A 104 13.71 5.69 -3.88
C GLU A 104 13.65 5.44 -2.36
N GLY A 105 13.42 4.20 -1.91
CA GLY A 105 13.34 3.84 -0.49
C GLY A 105 12.12 4.40 0.23
N LEU A 106 11.00 4.59 -0.48
CA LEU A 106 9.74 5.14 0.03
C LEU A 106 9.10 4.27 1.11
N PHE A 107 9.34 2.96 1.10
CA PHE A 107 8.81 2.03 2.11
C PHE A 107 9.82 1.71 3.21
N SER A 108 10.93 2.45 3.28
CA SER A 108 11.84 2.36 4.42
C SER A 108 11.16 2.97 5.66
N SER A 109 10.79 2.12 6.62
CA SER A 109 10.17 2.55 7.87
C SER A 109 11.00 2.13 9.07
N SER A 110 11.24 3.08 9.99
CA SER A 110 11.84 2.82 11.31
C SER A 110 10.85 2.22 12.31
N ALA A 111 9.56 2.17 11.96
CA ALA A 111 8.53 1.62 12.81
C ALA A 111 8.84 0.17 13.19
N LYS A 112 8.37 -0.26 14.36
CA LYS A 112 8.49 -1.64 14.85
C LYS A 112 7.10 -2.20 15.07
N ILE A 113 6.96 -3.50 14.87
CA ILE A 113 5.76 -4.22 15.30
C ILE A 113 6.12 -4.87 16.63
N ILE A 114 5.33 -4.54 17.66
CA ILE A 114 5.43 -5.14 18.99
C ILE A 114 4.26 -6.12 19.12
N ASP A 115 4.57 -7.40 19.30
CA ASP A 115 3.58 -8.43 19.57
C ASP A 115 3.30 -8.50 21.08
N GLU A 116 2.06 -8.22 21.48
CA GLU A 116 1.61 -8.26 22.88
C GLU A 116 0.39 -9.20 23.01
N GLY A 117 0.70 -10.49 23.17
CA GLY A 117 -0.30 -11.56 23.19
C GLY A 117 -0.96 -11.72 21.81
N ASN A 118 -2.28 -11.50 21.75
CA ASN A 118 -3.04 -11.53 20.48
C ASN A 118 -3.11 -10.15 19.80
N MET A 119 -2.40 -9.15 20.31
CA MET A 119 -2.38 -7.79 19.78
C MET A 119 -1.07 -7.53 19.05
N LYS A 120 -1.15 -6.78 17.94
CA LYS A 120 0.01 -6.20 17.24
C LYS A 120 -0.05 -4.69 17.36
N ILE A 121 1.00 -4.08 17.90
CA ILE A 121 1.12 -2.63 18.03
C ILE A 121 2.17 -2.14 17.04
N LEU A 122 1.79 -1.19 16.19
CA LEU A 122 2.74 -0.47 15.34
C LEU A 122 3.35 0.68 16.15
N ASP A 123 4.57 0.48 16.63
CA ASP A 123 5.35 1.50 17.30
C ASP A 123 6.10 2.34 16.26
N ILE A 124 5.63 3.57 16.06
CA ILE A 124 6.15 4.49 15.03
C ILE A 124 7.17 5.46 15.64
N ALA A 125 7.05 5.79 16.93
CA ALA A 125 7.91 6.73 17.63
C ALA A 125 7.80 6.57 19.15
N GLU A 126 8.91 6.82 19.86
CA GLU A 126 8.90 6.94 21.31
C GLU A 126 8.19 8.25 21.71
N ILE A 127 6.96 8.12 22.22
CA ILE A 127 6.21 9.25 22.80
C ILE A 127 6.75 9.52 24.21
N LYS A 128 7.09 10.78 24.50
CA LYS A 128 7.55 11.17 25.83
C LYS A 128 6.37 11.29 26.79
N LYS A 129 6.62 11.01 28.08
CA LYS A 129 5.65 11.19 29.16
C LYS A 129 5.16 12.65 29.18
N GLY A 130 3.86 12.87 28.98
CA GLY A 130 3.23 14.20 28.90
C GLY A 130 2.73 14.61 27.51
N GLU A 131 3.05 13.84 26.46
CA GLU A 131 2.51 14.07 25.10
C GLU A 131 1.20 13.32 24.83
N VAL A 132 0.78 12.44 25.74
CA VAL A 132 -0.47 11.69 25.66
C VAL A 132 -1.60 12.56 26.24
N VAL A 133 -2.61 12.85 25.42
CA VAL A 133 -3.84 13.52 25.89
C VAL A 133 -4.72 12.47 26.56
N GLU A 134 -5.08 12.68 27.82
CA GLU A 134 -6.11 11.87 28.48
C GLU A 134 -7.46 12.19 27.83
N ILE A 135 -8.07 11.18 27.21
CA ILE A 135 -9.43 11.31 26.68
C ILE A 135 -10.37 10.95 27.84
N GLU A 136 -10.98 11.97 28.46
CA GLU A 136 -12.03 11.74 29.45
C GLU A 136 -13.23 11.06 28.76
N GLN A 137 -13.64 9.90 29.27
CA GLN A 137 -14.87 9.24 28.82
C GLN A 137 -16.07 10.09 29.28
N GLN A 138 -16.81 10.67 28.34
CA GLN A 138 -18.09 11.33 28.59
C GLN A 138 -19.22 10.32 28.75
#